data_AF-A0AAJ0GS89-F1
#
_entry.id   AF-A0AAJ0GS89-F1
#
_cell.length_a   1.000
_cell.length_b   1.000
_cell.length_c   1.000
_cell.angle_alpha   90.00
_cell.angle_beta   90.00
_cell.angle_gamma   90.00
#
_symmetry.space_group_name_H-M   'P 1'
#
loop_
_entity.id
_entity.type
_entity.pdbx_description
1 polymer ?
#
loop_
_entity_poly.entity_id
_entity_poly.type
_entity_poly.pdbx_seq_one_letter_code
_entity_poly.pdbx_strand_id
1 'polypeptide(L)'
;MSSRGQPNPPGTDVLLITVMSIRQKEEATKANLAHMERQLAEMQRKNKSPSEKNPIKRRIARLRTERDQWPETIADVLTHWLLSLPSDPSGPLPTLPQEVKNQIPASLSNTRIARIEQEAYKKIQEKMKEEAAHNAQRSSHSSRRYA
;
A
#
# COMPACT_ATOMS: atom_id res chain seq x y z
N MET A 1 -15.19 -28.17 -8.32
CA MET A 1 -16.19 -27.31 -7.65
C MET A 1 -15.72 -25.88 -7.80
N SER A 2 -16.25 -25.16 -8.80
CA SER A 2 -15.85 -23.79 -9.12
C SER A 2 -16.80 -22.83 -8.41
N SER A 3 -16.35 -22.22 -7.32
CA SER A 3 -17.02 -21.07 -6.71
C SER A 3 -17.09 -19.96 -7.76
N ARG A 4 -18.31 -19.66 -8.24
CA ARG A 4 -18.58 -18.53 -9.14
C ARG A 4 -18.06 -17.26 -8.46
N GLY A 5 -16.99 -16.72 -9.03
CA GLY A 5 -16.31 -15.54 -8.53
C GLY A 5 -17.28 -14.37 -8.44
N GLN A 6 -17.42 -13.81 -7.25
CA GLN A 6 -17.99 -12.47 -7.15
C GLN A 6 -17.18 -11.55 -8.06
N PRO A 7 -17.84 -10.63 -8.80
CA PRO A 7 -17.12 -9.64 -9.58
C PRO A 7 -16.22 -8.84 -8.65
N ASN A 8 -14.95 -8.71 -9.04
CA ASN A 8 -13.99 -7.92 -8.28
C ASN A 8 -14.48 -6.46 -8.18
N PRO A 9 -14.23 -5.77 -7.05
CA PRO A 9 -14.57 -4.37 -6.93
C PRO A 9 -13.84 -3.54 -8.01
N PRO A 10 -14.40 -2.37 -8.39
CA PRO A 10 -13.80 -1.53 -9.42
C PRO A 10 -12.35 -1.15 -9.09
N GLY A 11 -11.52 -1.08 -10.13
CA GLY A 11 -10.10 -0.72 -9.99
C GLY A 11 -9.20 -1.83 -9.45
N THR A 12 -9.70 -3.06 -9.28
CA THR A 12 -8.88 -4.21 -8.83
C THR A 12 -7.71 -4.51 -9.76
N ASP A 13 -7.88 -4.43 -11.08
CA ASP A 13 -6.80 -4.67 -12.04
C ASP A 13 -5.69 -3.62 -11.91
N VAL A 14 -6.06 -2.36 -11.70
CA VAL A 14 -5.12 -1.25 -11.46
C VAL A 14 -4.37 -1.47 -10.15
N LEU A 15 -5.08 -1.85 -9.08
CA LEU A 15 -4.47 -2.20 -7.80
C LEU A 15 -3.45 -3.33 -7.96
N LEU A 16 -3.81 -4.40 -8.67
CA LEU A 16 -2.94 -5.55 -8.88
C LEU A 16 -1.67 -5.16 -9.65
N ILE A 17 -1.79 -4.40 -10.74
CA ILE A 17 -0.66 -3.91 -11.54
C ILE A 17 0.27 -3.04 -10.69
N THR A 18 -0.28 -2.10 -9.92
CA THR A 18 0.51 -1.22 -9.06
C THR A 18 1.25 -2.00 -7.98
N VAL A 19 0.58 -2.94 -7.30
CA VAL A 19 1.21 -3.81 -6.29
C VAL A 19 2.35 -4.62 -6.91
N MET A 20 2.15 -5.20 -8.10
CA MET A 20 3.20 -5.95 -8.80
C MET A 20 4.39 -5.07 -9.16
N SER A 21 4.14 -3.85 -9.65
CA SER A 21 5.20 -2.89 -10.02
C SER A 21 6.05 -2.50 -8.80
N ILE A 22 5.42 -2.19 -7.67
CA ILE A 22 6.13 -1.87 -6.42
C ILE A 22 6.98 -3.06 -5.99
N ARG A 23 6.43 -4.29 -6.01
CA ARG A 23 7.19 -5.50 -5.66
C ARG A 23 8.40 -5.73 -6.54
N GLN A 24 8.25 -5.60 -7.85
CA GLN A 24 9.37 -5.74 -8.79
C GLN A 24 10.49 -4.74 -8.46
N LYS A 25 10.12 -3.50 -8.12
CA LYS A 25 11.07 -2.47 -7.71
C LYS A 25 11.75 -2.81 -6.37
N GLU A 26 10.99 -3.29 -5.38
CA GLU A 26 11.50 -3.77 -4.07
C GLU A 26 12.53 -4.88 -4.26
N GLU A 27 12.19 -5.91 -5.04
CA GLU A 27 13.04 -7.06 -5.30
C GLU A 27 14.32 -6.66 -6.07
N ALA A 28 14.20 -5.84 -7.11
CA ALA A 28 15.36 -5.33 -7.85
C ALA A 28 16.31 -4.52 -6.96
N THR A 29 15.75 -3.66 -6.10
CA THR A 29 16.54 -2.83 -5.18
C THR A 29 17.23 -3.69 -4.12
N LYS A 30 16.54 -4.70 -3.58
CA LYS A 30 17.10 -5.66 -2.62
C LYS A 30 18.22 -6.49 -3.25
N ALA A 31 18.04 -6.96 -4.47
CA ALA A 31 19.07 -7.69 -5.22
C ALA A 31 20.30 -6.81 -5.47
N ASN A 32 20.10 -5.56 -5.89
CA ASN A 32 21.19 -4.60 -6.09
C ASN A 32 21.95 -4.28 -4.80
N LEU A 33 21.24 -4.10 -3.68
CA LEU A 33 21.87 -3.90 -2.37
C LEU A 33 22.71 -5.11 -1.96
N ALA A 34 22.14 -6.32 -2.06
CA ALA A 34 22.86 -7.55 -1.72
C ALA A 34 24.11 -7.75 -2.60
N HIS A 35 24.02 -7.42 -3.89
CA HIS A 35 25.16 -7.48 -4.81
C HIS A 35 26.25 -6.49 -4.42
N MET A 36 25.90 -5.23 -4.14
CA MET A 36 26.85 -4.18 -3.74
C MET A 36 27.48 -4.46 -2.38
N GLU A 37 26.73 -5.00 -1.43
CA GLU A 37 27.24 -5.41 -0.11
C GLU A 37 28.23 -6.58 -0.23
N ARG A 38 27.96 -7.56 -1.10
CA ARG A 38 28.92 -8.63 -1.41
C ARG A 38 30.19 -8.11 -2.04
N GLN A 39 30.08 -7.19 -3.01
CA GLN A 39 31.25 -6.53 -3.61
C GLN A 39 32.06 -5.81 -2.54
N LEU A 40 31.42 -5.02 -1.68
CA LEU A 40 32.12 -4.32 -0.60
C LEU A 40 32.85 -5.29 0.34
N ALA A 41 32.22 -6.40 0.72
CA ALA A 41 32.82 -7.44 1.54
C ALA A 41 34.03 -8.11 0.86
N GLU A 42 33.95 -8.37 -0.45
CA GLU A 42 35.08 -8.90 -1.22
C GLU A 42 36.25 -7.90 -1.28
N MET A 43 35.96 -6.62 -1.52
CA MET A 43 36.96 -5.55 -1.51
C MET A 43 37.61 -5.38 -0.12
N GLN A 44 36.84 -5.60 0.96
CA GLN A 44 37.37 -5.64 2.33
C GLN A 44 38.33 -6.80 2.52
N ARG A 45 37.95 -8.02 2.11
CA ARG A 45 38.82 -9.21 2.17
C ARG A 45 40.11 -9.05 1.38
N LYS A 46 40.04 -8.40 0.21
CA LYS A 46 41.20 -8.12 -0.66
C LYS A 46 42.04 -6.91 -0.19
N ASN A 47 41.76 -6.34 1.00
CA ASN A 47 42.44 -5.15 1.53
C ASN A 47 42.54 -3.98 0.53
N LYS A 48 41.53 -3.82 -0.33
CA LYS A 48 41.49 -2.72 -1.29
C LYS A 48 41.50 -1.36 -0.61
N SER A 49 42.01 -0.36 -1.32
CA SER A 49 42.17 0.99 -0.81
C SER A 49 40.81 1.63 -0.45
N PRO A 50 40.78 2.60 0.48
CA PRO A 50 39.57 3.35 0.80
C PRO A 50 38.98 4.08 -0.41
N SER A 51 39.83 4.58 -1.33
CA SER A 51 39.41 5.26 -2.56
C SER A 51 38.60 4.34 -3.48
N GLU A 52 38.93 3.06 -3.55
CA GLU A 52 38.14 2.07 -4.29
C GLU A 52 36.84 1.68 -3.58
N LYS A 53 36.85 1.58 -2.24
CA LYS A 53 35.68 1.17 -1.44
C LYS A 53 34.60 2.26 -1.32
N ASN A 54 35.02 3.53 -1.31
CA ASN A 54 34.13 4.67 -1.06
C ASN A 54 33.00 4.82 -2.10
N PRO A 55 33.23 4.66 -3.42
CA PRO A 55 32.17 4.66 -4.41
C PRO A 55 31.07 3.63 -4.13
N ILE A 56 31.45 2.39 -3.77
CA ILE A 56 30.50 1.31 -3.45
C ILE A 56 29.70 1.65 -2.18
N LYS A 57 30.38 2.15 -1.13
CA LYS A 57 29.69 2.59 0.10
C LYS A 57 28.66 3.69 -0.18
N ARG A 58 29.01 4.69 -1.02
CA ARG A 58 28.08 5.76 -1.43
C ARG A 58 26.90 5.19 -2.21
N ARG A 59 27.14 4.23 -3.11
CA ARG A 59 26.08 3.57 -3.88
C ARG A 59 25.11 2.80 -2.98
N ILE A 60 25.62 2.05 -1.99
CA ILE A 60 24.80 1.37 -0.98
C ILE A 60 23.95 2.38 -0.19
N ALA A 61 24.57 3.46 0.31
CA ALA A 61 23.87 4.49 1.07
C ALA A 61 22.75 5.15 0.24
N ARG A 62 23.02 5.42 -1.04
CA ARG A 62 22.01 5.95 -1.98
C ARG A 62 20.85 4.97 -2.18
N LEU A 63 21.12 3.69 -2.43
CA LEU A 63 20.07 2.68 -2.62
C LEU A 63 19.21 2.48 -1.35
N ARG A 64 19.82 2.56 -0.16
CA ARG A 64 19.08 2.53 1.11
C ARG A 64 18.17 3.76 1.26
N THR A 65 18.72 4.94 0.98
CA THR A 65 17.96 6.20 1.03
C THR A 65 16.81 6.20 0.02
N GLU A 66 17.06 5.76 -1.21
CA GLU A 66 16.04 5.64 -2.25
C GLU A 66 14.91 4.73 -1.77
N ARG A 67 15.22 3.53 -1.24
CA ARG A 67 14.22 2.61 -0.69
C ARG A 67 13.37 3.24 0.42
N ASP A 68 14.00 3.93 1.35
CA ASP A 68 13.31 4.52 2.51
C ASP A 68 12.48 5.77 2.12
N GLN A 69 12.78 6.40 0.97
CA GLN A 69 12.08 7.57 0.43
C GLN A 69 11.02 7.23 -0.62
N TRP A 70 10.65 5.97 -0.80
CA TRP A 70 9.63 5.64 -1.80
C TRP A 70 8.28 6.27 -1.43
N PRO A 71 7.71 7.09 -2.33
CA PRO A 71 6.49 7.84 -2.04
C PRO A 71 5.25 6.95 -1.93
N GLU A 72 5.32 5.73 -2.50
CA GLU A 72 4.22 4.77 -2.51
C GLU A 72 4.72 3.42 -1.99
N THR A 73 4.16 2.97 -0.88
CA THR A 73 4.29 1.58 -0.43
C THR A 73 3.05 0.79 -0.80
N ILE A 74 3.16 -0.54 -0.82
CA ILE A 74 2.00 -1.42 -0.99
C ILE A 74 0.91 -1.08 0.04
N ALA A 75 1.28 -0.71 1.27
CA ALA A 75 0.32 -0.34 2.31
C ALA A 75 -0.47 0.94 1.95
N ASP A 76 0.19 1.93 1.38
CA ASP A 76 -0.44 3.19 0.98
C ASP A 76 -1.41 2.97 -0.18
N VAL A 77 -0.99 2.19 -1.18
CA VAL A 77 -1.83 1.84 -2.35
C VAL A 77 -3.07 1.06 -1.91
N LEU A 78 -2.94 0.09 -1.01
CA LEU A 78 -4.08 -0.66 -0.49
C LEU A 78 -5.04 0.24 0.29
N THR A 79 -4.50 1.12 1.14
CA THR A 79 -5.30 2.08 1.91
C THR A 79 -6.05 3.03 0.99
N HIS A 80 -5.37 3.62 0.01
CA HIS A 80 -5.99 4.53 -0.95
C HIS A 80 -7.07 3.84 -1.77
N TRP A 81 -6.81 2.62 -2.25
CA TRP A 81 -7.80 1.85 -2.99
C TRP A 81 -9.04 1.56 -2.13
N LEU A 82 -8.88 1.07 -0.90
CA LEU A 82 -10.00 0.81 0.01
C LEU A 82 -10.85 2.06 0.27
N LEU A 83 -10.21 3.22 0.46
CA LEU A 83 -10.90 4.50 0.68
C LEU A 83 -11.58 5.05 -0.59
N SER A 84 -11.14 4.62 -1.78
CA SER A 84 -11.70 5.06 -3.06
C SER A 84 -12.95 4.28 -3.47
N LEU A 85 -13.25 3.16 -2.81
CA LEU A 85 -14.40 2.34 -3.15
C LEU A 85 -15.71 3.01 -2.72
N PRO A 86 -16.77 2.88 -3.54
CA PRO A 86 -18.08 3.39 -3.17
C PRO A 86 -18.53 2.72 -1.87
N SER A 87 -18.73 3.54 -0.85
CA SER A 87 -19.12 3.08 0.49
C SER A 87 -20.65 3.13 0.58
N ASP A 88 -21.30 1.98 0.42
CA ASP A 88 -22.75 1.87 0.63
C ASP A 88 -23.03 1.67 2.14
N PRO A 89 -23.81 2.54 2.81
CA PRO A 89 -24.20 2.38 4.22
C PRO A 89 -24.98 1.11 4.53
N SER A 90 -25.56 0.47 3.51
CA SER A 90 -26.32 -0.77 3.62
C SER A 90 -25.57 -1.99 3.07
N GLY A 91 -24.42 -1.78 2.43
CA GLY A 91 -23.63 -2.82 1.78
C GLY A 91 -22.54 -3.43 2.67
N PRO A 92 -22.02 -4.62 2.32
CA PRO A 92 -20.84 -5.18 2.97
C PRO A 92 -19.64 -4.26 2.74
N LEU A 93 -18.78 -4.14 3.77
CA LEU A 93 -17.55 -3.38 3.66
C LEU A 93 -16.65 -3.97 2.56
N PRO A 94 -16.00 -3.13 1.74
CA PRO A 94 -15.16 -3.60 0.66
C PRO A 94 -13.90 -4.30 1.19
N THR A 95 -13.72 -5.57 0.86
CA THR A 95 -12.52 -6.34 1.20
C THR A 95 -11.52 -6.37 0.07
N LEU A 96 -10.23 -6.54 0.40
CA LEU A 96 -9.21 -6.76 -0.63
C LEU A 96 -9.48 -8.07 -1.42
N PRO A 97 -9.36 -8.05 -2.77
CA PRO A 97 -9.50 -9.24 -3.61
C PRO A 97 -8.49 -10.32 -3.24
N GLN A 98 -8.87 -11.59 -3.39
CA GLN A 98 -8.02 -12.71 -2.99
C GLN A 98 -6.72 -12.76 -3.81
N GLU A 99 -6.77 -12.38 -5.09
CA GLU A 99 -5.62 -12.28 -5.98
C GLU A 99 -4.59 -11.29 -5.44
N VAL A 100 -5.06 -10.14 -4.95
CA VAL A 100 -4.22 -9.11 -4.33
C VAL A 100 -3.63 -9.64 -3.03
N LYS A 101 -4.43 -10.29 -2.17
CA LYS A 101 -3.96 -10.93 -0.92
C LYS A 101 -2.89 -12.00 -1.18
N ASN A 102 -2.95 -12.71 -2.30
CA ASN A 102 -1.96 -13.72 -2.66
C ASN A 102 -0.64 -13.10 -3.16
N GLN A 103 -0.65 -11.88 -3.68
CA GLN A 103 0.53 -11.21 -4.24
C GLN A 103 1.34 -10.41 -3.19
N ILE A 104 0.70 -10.00 -2.09
CA ILE A 104 1.29 -9.17 -1.03
C ILE A 104 2.16 -9.89 0.03
N PRO A 105 2.06 -11.21 0.32
CA PRO A 105 2.66 -11.81 1.52
C PRO A 105 4.19 -11.70 1.62
N ALA A 106 4.88 -11.47 0.50
CA ALA A 106 6.32 -11.24 0.47
C ALA A 106 6.74 -9.87 1.04
N SER A 107 5.82 -8.92 1.11
CA SER A 107 6.11 -7.50 1.37
C SER A 107 5.36 -6.97 2.60
N LEU A 108 4.14 -7.46 2.86
CA LEU A 108 3.40 -7.18 4.10
C LEU A 108 2.93 -8.48 4.76
N SER A 109 3.05 -8.55 6.09
CA SER A 109 2.49 -9.65 6.85
C SER A 109 0.96 -9.62 6.84
N ASN A 110 0.31 -10.79 6.96
CA ASN A 110 -1.14 -10.89 7.06
C ASN A 110 -1.73 -10.02 8.18
N THR A 111 -1.01 -9.91 9.31
CA THR A 111 -1.38 -9.01 10.42
C THR A 111 -1.41 -7.54 10.00
N ARG A 112 -0.43 -7.11 9.18
CA ARG A 112 -0.37 -5.73 8.69
C ARG A 112 -1.48 -5.46 7.68
N ILE A 113 -1.80 -6.42 6.81
CA ILE A 113 -2.92 -6.34 5.86
C ILE A 113 -4.25 -6.18 6.62
N ALA A 114 -4.51 -7.03 7.61
CA ALA A 114 -5.71 -6.95 8.44
C ALA A 114 -5.84 -5.59 9.16
N ARG A 115 -4.71 -5.05 9.63
CA ARG A 115 -4.69 -3.72 10.25
C ARG A 115 -5.01 -2.59 9.26
N ILE A 116 -4.51 -2.67 8.03
CA ILE A 116 -4.84 -1.71 6.95
C ILE A 116 -6.33 -1.76 6.64
N GLU A 117 -6.90 -2.96 6.49
CA GLU A 117 -8.35 -3.15 6.27
C GLU A 117 -9.14 -2.50 7.42
N GLN A 118 -8.78 -2.75 8.69
CA GLN A 118 -9.45 -2.17 9.86
C GLN A 118 -9.31 -0.63 9.92
N GLU A 119 -8.12 -0.08 9.66
CA GLU A 119 -7.87 1.36 9.66
C GLU A 119 -8.68 2.07 8.55
N ALA A 120 -8.78 1.46 7.37
CA ALA A 120 -9.61 1.97 6.28
C ALA A 120 -11.10 1.92 6.64
N TYR A 121 -11.58 0.82 7.22
CA TYR A 121 -12.98 0.71 7.65
C TYR A 121 -13.38 1.74 8.69
N LYS A 122 -12.50 2.00 9.67
CA LYS A 122 -12.76 3.03 10.67
C LYS A 122 -12.97 4.40 10.02
N LYS A 123 -12.11 4.77 9.06
CA LYS A 123 -12.21 6.04 8.31
C LYS A 123 -13.47 6.12 7.47
N ILE A 124 -13.84 5.03 6.79
CA ILE A 124 -15.09 4.96 6.01
C ILE A 124 -16.29 5.18 6.94
N GLN A 125 -16.35 4.49 8.08
CA GLN A 125 -17.44 4.64 9.05
C GLN A 125 -17.52 6.06 9.64
N GLU A 126 -16.38 6.69 9.93
CA GLU A 126 -16.32 8.09 10.40
C GLU A 126 -16.91 9.03 9.35
N LYS A 127 -16.48 8.92 8.09
CA LYS A 127 -16.98 9.73 6.98
C LYS A 127 -18.51 9.58 6.79
N MET A 128 -19.02 8.36 6.91
CA MET A 128 -20.46 8.09 6.77
C MET A 128 -21.27 8.68 7.91
N LYS A 129 -20.74 8.67 9.14
CA LYS A 129 -21.38 9.35 10.29
C LYS A 129 -21.43 10.86 10.10
N GLU A 130 -20.35 11.46 9.60
CA GLU A 130 -20.29 12.89 9.29
C GLU A 130 -21.30 13.28 8.20
N GLU A 131 -21.38 12.52 7.11
CA GLU A 131 -22.35 12.75 6.03
C GLU A 131 -23.80 12.61 6.50
N ALA A 132 -24.09 11.60 7.34
CA ALA A 132 -25.42 11.41 7.92
C ALA A 132 -25.81 12.57 8.85
N ALA A 133 -24.87 13.03 9.70
CA ALA A 133 -25.10 14.18 10.58
C ALA A 133 -25.36 15.47 9.78
N HIS A 134 -24.56 15.72 8.73
CA HIS A 134 -24.73 16.89 7.87
C HIS A 134 -26.05 16.85 7.09
N ASN A 135 -26.49 15.68 6.64
CA ASN A 135 -27.78 15.53 5.95
C ASN A 135 -28.98 15.78 6.89
N ALA A 136 -28.94 15.28 8.13
CA ALA A 136 -29.96 15.55 9.14
C ALA A 136 -30.06 17.05 9.53
N GLN A 137 -28.92 17.75 9.53
CA GLN A 137 -28.89 19.21 9.73
C GLN A 137 -29.48 19.99 8.55
N ARG A 138 -29.27 19.55 7.30
CA ARG A 138 -29.88 20.19 6.12
C ARG A 138 -31.39 19.98 6.05
N SER A 139 -31.90 18.80 6.40
CA SER A 139 -33.35 18.50 6.35
C SER A 139 -34.15 19.25 7.43
N SER A 140 -33.55 19.42 8.61
CA SER A 140 -34.15 20.22 9.70
C SER A 140 -34.16 21.72 9.41
N HIS A 141 -33.21 22.22 8.60
CA HIS A 141 -33.15 23.65 8.23
C HIS A 141 -34.11 24.04 7.09
N SER A 142 -34.42 23.13 6.16
CA SER A 142 -35.37 23.43 5.07
C SER A 142 -36.84 23.40 5.54
N SER A 143 -37.17 22.57 6.53
CA SER A 143 -38.52 22.50 7.10
C SER A 143 -38.91 23.75 7.89
N ARG A 144 -37.95 24.58 8.30
CA ARG A 144 -38.19 25.82 9.07
C ARG A 144 -38.44 27.06 8.18
N ARG A 145 -38.27 26.95 6.86
CA ARG A 145 -38.49 28.03 5.89
C ARG A 145 -39.87 28.02 5.23
N TYR A 146 -40.71 27.02 5.53
CA TYR A 146 -42.06 26.87 5.00
C TYR A 146 -43.13 26.72 6.10
N ALA A 147 -42.84 27.15 7.33
CA ALA A 147 -43.79 27.20 8.44
C ALA A 147 -44.10 28.65 8.81
#